data_AF-A0A1X1Q5Z7-F1
#
_entry.id   AF-A0A1X1Q5Z7-F1
#
_cell.length_a   1.000
_cell.length_b   1.000
_cell.length_c   1.000
_cell.angle_alpha   90.00
_cell.angle_beta   90.00
_cell.angle_gamma   90.00
#
_symmetry.space_group_name_H-M   'P 1'
#
loop_
_entity.id
_entity.type
_entity.pdbx_description
1 polymer ?
#
loop_
_entity_poly.entity_id
_entity_poly.type
_entity_poly.pdbx_seq_one_letter_code
_entity_poly.pdbx_strand_id
1 'polypeptide(L)'
;MNKILVLAMMLMLFMTTGCMASDNVKGENSKMANRIAVFDTNKGTFEVELFEDKAPVTAGNFIKLTEEGFYDGLIFHRIIDGFMIQGGDPTGTGMGGPGYHIKDEFHKDLRHDSEGILSMANAGPNTGGSQFFITLAATPWLDGHHAVFGKVVKGMEVVREIGHVQTGMQDRPVHDVVISSIKIKAAE
;
A
#
# COMPACT_ATOMS: atom_id res chain seq x y z
N MET A 1 -71.31 25.19 56.85
CA MET A 1 -71.14 23.81 57.35
C MET A 1 -69.95 23.18 56.65
N ASN A 2 -69.00 22.67 57.43
CA ASN A 2 -67.76 22.00 57.01
C ASN A 2 -68.00 20.74 56.17
N LYS A 3 -67.00 20.41 55.34
CA LYS A 3 -66.20 19.14 55.28
C LYS A 3 -65.83 18.83 53.81
N ILE A 4 -64.56 19.03 53.42
CA ILE A 4 -63.47 18.03 53.34
C ILE A 4 -63.51 17.18 52.06
N LEU A 5 -62.46 17.38 51.23
CA LEU A 5 -61.66 16.39 50.47
C LEU A 5 -62.36 15.52 49.42
N VAL A 6 -61.85 15.52 48.18
CA VAL A 6 -61.46 14.32 47.40
C VAL A 6 -60.96 14.71 45.99
N LEU A 7 -59.75 14.23 45.68
CA LEU A 7 -59.12 13.95 44.38
C LEU A 7 -59.10 15.04 43.29
N ALA A 8 -57.93 15.66 43.13
CA ALA A 8 -57.47 16.19 41.87
C ALA A 8 -57.16 15.03 40.90
N MET A 9 -57.97 14.89 39.85
CA MET A 9 -57.69 14.03 38.71
C MET A 9 -57.82 14.87 37.44
N MET A 10 -56.86 14.63 36.53
CA MET A 10 -56.92 14.99 35.11
C MET A 10 -56.52 16.42 34.73
N LEU A 11 -55.20 16.63 34.62
CA LEU A 11 -54.63 17.50 33.59
C LEU A 11 -53.42 16.79 32.95
N MET A 12 -53.71 15.83 32.06
CA MET A 12 -52.70 15.30 31.14
C MET A 12 -52.56 16.29 29.98
N LEU A 13 -51.59 17.17 30.09
CA LEU A 13 -50.96 17.83 28.96
C LEU A 13 -49.49 17.46 29.08
N PHE A 14 -48.93 16.70 28.11
CA PHE A 14 -47.59 16.88 27.58
C PHE A 14 -47.18 15.70 26.68
N MET A 15 -46.43 16.05 25.63
CA MET A 15 -45.61 15.22 24.75
C MET A 15 -46.35 14.59 23.56
N THR A 16 -46.42 15.41 22.51
CA THR A 16 -46.50 15.00 21.12
C THR A 16 -45.57 13.82 20.85
N THR A 17 -46.14 12.79 20.25
CA THR A 17 -45.48 11.61 19.68
C THR A 17 -44.20 11.97 18.94
N GLY A 18 -43.06 11.61 19.52
CA GLY A 18 -41.82 11.47 18.79
C GLY A 18 -41.93 10.28 17.84
N CYS A 19 -41.98 10.54 16.54
CA CYS A 19 -41.50 9.56 15.57
C CYS A 19 -39.98 9.54 15.69
N MET A 20 -39.44 8.52 16.35
CA MET A 20 -38.03 8.18 16.21
C MET A 20 -37.83 7.66 14.80
N ALA A 21 -37.26 8.50 13.93
CA ALA A 21 -36.67 8.04 12.69
C ALA A 21 -35.47 7.16 13.06
N SER A 22 -35.60 5.86 12.80
CA SER A 22 -34.49 4.93 12.82
C SER A 22 -33.61 5.26 11.62
N ASP A 23 -32.57 6.05 11.84
CA ASP A 23 -31.47 6.19 10.88
C ASP A 23 -30.73 4.85 10.85
N ASN A 24 -31.19 4.00 9.94
CA ASN A 24 -30.50 2.79 9.54
C ASN A 24 -29.29 3.22 8.71
N VAL A 25 -28.20 3.60 9.38
CA VAL A 25 -26.89 3.84 8.76
C VAL A 25 -26.38 2.49 8.25
N LYS A 26 -26.83 2.13 7.04
CA LYS A 26 -26.13 1.15 6.22
C LYS A 26 -24.77 1.75 5.91
N GLY A 27 -23.73 1.23 6.57
CA GLY A 27 -22.36 1.51 6.18
C GLY A 27 -22.16 1.06 4.73
N GLU A 28 -22.21 2.03 3.82
CA GLU A 28 -21.65 1.84 2.48
C GLU A 28 -20.16 1.63 2.67
N ASN A 29 -19.72 0.38 2.47
CA ASN A 29 -18.33 0.04 2.29
C ASN A 29 -17.90 0.66 0.95
N SER A 30 -17.61 1.96 0.96
CA SER A 30 -16.98 2.66 -0.16
C SER A 30 -15.66 1.95 -0.43
N LYS A 31 -15.65 1.13 -1.48
CA LYS A 31 -14.44 0.49 -1.96
C LYS A 31 -13.55 1.61 -2.48
N MET A 32 -12.63 2.09 -1.64
CA MET A 32 -11.68 3.13 -1.99
C MET A 32 -10.98 2.74 -3.29
N ALA A 33 -10.93 3.66 -4.24
CA ALA A 33 -10.20 3.46 -5.48
C ALA A 33 -8.70 3.30 -5.16
N ASN A 34 -8.05 2.38 -5.86
CA ASN A 34 -6.61 2.15 -5.77
C ASN A 34 -5.85 3.44 -6.13
N ARG A 35 -4.98 3.89 -5.23
CA ARG A 35 -4.14 5.07 -5.48
C ARG A 35 -2.95 4.74 -6.36
N ILE A 36 -2.33 5.79 -6.90
CA ILE A 36 -1.12 5.72 -7.72
C ILE A 36 0.08 6.22 -6.91
N ALA A 37 1.14 5.42 -6.86
CA ALA A 37 2.47 5.84 -6.44
C ALA A 37 3.29 6.32 -7.64
N VAL A 38 3.72 7.58 -7.61
CA VAL A 38 4.60 8.18 -8.61
C VAL A 38 6.02 8.15 -8.08
N PHE A 39 6.86 7.33 -8.68
CA PHE A 39 8.27 7.22 -8.36
C PHE A 39 9.04 8.22 -9.21
N ASP A 40 9.73 9.16 -8.57
CA ASP A 40 10.71 10.03 -9.22
C ASP A 40 12.12 9.49 -8.93
N THR A 41 12.89 9.19 -9.96
CA THR A 41 14.23 8.61 -9.84
C THR A 41 15.23 9.37 -10.69
N ASN A 42 16.53 9.19 -10.41
CA ASN A 42 17.58 9.72 -11.28
C ASN A 42 17.64 9.07 -12.68
N LYS A 43 16.77 8.10 -12.97
CA LYS A 43 16.57 7.46 -14.29
C LYS A 43 15.27 7.85 -14.98
N GLY A 44 14.44 8.68 -14.33
CA GLY A 44 13.14 9.09 -14.84
C GLY A 44 12.00 8.74 -13.89
N THR A 45 10.78 9.01 -14.34
CA THR A 45 9.57 8.85 -13.53
C THR A 45 8.73 7.68 -14.03
N PHE A 46 8.18 6.88 -13.10
CA PHE A 46 7.19 5.86 -13.41
C PHE A 46 6.04 5.84 -12.39
N GLU A 47 4.90 5.29 -12.77
CA GLU A 47 3.68 5.27 -11.96
C GLU A 47 3.23 3.83 -11.70
N VAL A 48 2.87 3.54 -10.45
CA VAL A 48 2.41 2.22 -9.99
C VAL A 48 1.01 2.35 -9.39
N GLU A 49 0.05 1.57 -9.88
CA GLU A 49 -1.23 1.39 -9.20
C GLU A 49 -1.02 0.49 -7.97
N LEU A 50 -1.52 0.91 -6.81
CA LEU A 50 -1.44 0.19 -5.55
C LEU A 50 -2.75 -0.56 -5.29
N PHE A 51 -2.69 -1.88 -5.17
CA PHE A 51 -3.86 -2.76 -5.01
C PHE A 51 -4.41 -2.74 -3.58
N GLU A 52 -4.80 -1.57 -3.08
CA GLU A 52 -5.36 -1.35 -1.75
C GLU A 52 -6.61 -2.20 -1.48
N ASP A 53 -7.38 -2.51 -2.53
CA ASP A 53 -8.58 -3.32 -2.42
C ASP A 53 -8.32 -4.83 -2.21
N LYS A 54 -7.13 -5.31 -2.57
CA LYS A 54 -6.75 -6.74 -2.54
C LYS A 54 -5.62 -7.03 -1.55
N ALA A 55 -4.76 -6.05 -1.29
CA ALA A 55 -3.66 -6.10 -0.35
C ALA A 55 -3.63 -4.84 0.56
N PRO A 56 -4.72 -4.53 1.31
CA PRO A 56 -4.84 -3.31 2.11
C PRO A 56 -3.74 -3.12 3.16
N VAL A 57 -3.25 -4.20 3.79
CA VAL A 57 -2.19 -4.09 4.81
C VAL A 57 -0.86 -3.74 4.15
N THR A 58 -0.53 -4.44 3.07
CA THR A 58 0.75 -4.26 2.36
C THR A 58 0.81 -2.91 1.65
N ALA A 59 -0.23 -2.58 0.88
CA ALA A 59 -0.34 -1.30 0.19
C ALA A 59 -0.44 -0.14 1.19
N GLY A 60 -1.26 -0.28 2.25
CA GLY A 60 -1.40 0.75 3.29
C GLY A 60 -0.09 1.03 4.03
N ASN A 61 0.71 0.00 4.30
CA ASN A 61 2.05 0.16 4.87
C ASN A 61 2.98 0.93 3.93
N PHE A 62 3.03 0.57 2.65
CA PHE A 62 3.85 1.26 1.65
C PHE A 62 3.46 2.74 1.50
N ILE A 63 2.16 3.02 1.48
CA ILE A 63 1.61 4.38 1.41
C ILE A 63 2.00 5.19 2.63
N LYS A 64 1.81 4.63 3.83
CA LYS A 64 2.19 5.30 5.08
C LYS A 64 3.68 5.68 5.07
N LEU A 65 4.56 4.73 4.74
CA LEU A 65 6.01 4.99 4.67
C LEU A 65 6.34 6.05 3.61
N THR A 66 5.65 6.03 2.47
CA THR A 66 5.79 7.05 1.42
C THR A 66 5.41 8.44 1.92
N GLU A 67 4.24 8.58 2.56
CA GLU A 67 3.75 9.86 3.09
C GLU A 67 4.63 10.41 4.23
N GLU A 68 5.33 9.53 4.95
CA GLU A 68 6.35 9.88 5.95
C GLU A 68 7.71 10.25 5.33
N GLY A 69 7.87 10.18 4.00
CA GLY A 69 9.12 10.46 3.30
C GLY A 69 10.19 9.38 3.47
N PHE A 70 9.82 8.17 3.92
CA PHE A 70 10.76 7.09 4.25
C PHE A 70 11.64 6.67 3.07
N TYR A 71 11.09 6.73 1.85
CA TYR A 71 11.75 6.26 0.64
C TYR A 71 12.60 7.33 -0.06
N ASP A 72 12.55 8.58 0.39
CA ASP A 72 13.25 9.69 -0.25
C ASP A 72 14.77 9.53 -0.11
N GLY A 73 15.48 9.58 -1.24
CA GLY A 73 16.93 9.38 -1.32
C GLY A 73 17.39 7.93 -1.20
N LEU A 74 16.47 6.97 -1.04
CA LEU A 74 16.84 5.54 -1.00
C LEU A 74 17.22 5.04 -2.39
N ILE A 75 17.91 3.91 -2.43
CA ILE A 75 18.42 3.33 -3.67
C ILE A 75 17.74 2.00 -4.02
N PHE A 76 17.79 1.66 -5.30
CA PHE A 76 17.67 0.27 -5.73
C PHE A 76 19.00 -0.44 -5.48
N HIS A 77 19.11 -1.12 -4.33
CA HIS A 77 20.37 -1.70 -3.86
C HIS A 77 20.70 -3.05 -4.50
N ARG A 78 19.74 -3.68 -5.21
CA ARG A 78 19.93 -4.96 -5.89
C ARG A 78 19.13 -5.01 -7.18
N ILE A 79 19.79 -5.28 -8.30
CA ILE A 79 19.19 -5.32 -9.64
C ILE A 79 19.68 -6.56 -10.37
N ILE A 80 18.74 -7.39 -10.82
CA ILE A 80 19.06 -8.59 -11.60
C ILE A 80 18.32 -8.49 -12.92
N ASP A 81 19.09 -8.34 -14.01
CA ASP A 81 18.57 -8.26 -15.37
C ASP A 81 17.69 -9.49 -15.70
N GLY A 82 16.55 -9.24 -16.32
CA GLY A 82 15.54 -10.26 -16.63
C GLY A 82 14.79 -10.82 -15.43
N PHE A 83 15.02 -10.31 -14.22
CA PHE A 83 14.34 -10.76 -13.00
C PHE A 83 13.61 -9.63 -12.27
N MET A 84 14.33 -8.73 -11.58
CA MET A 84 13.71 -7.69 -10.76
C MET A 84 14.66 -6.54 -10.39
N ILE A 85 14.07 -5.43 -9.98
CA ILE A 85 14.76 -4.31 -9.31
C ILE A 85 14.26 -4.21 -7.87
N GLN A 86 15.15 -4.22 -6.88
CA GLN A 86 14.81 -4.22 -5.45
C GLN A 86 15.34 -2.96 -4.74
N GLY A 87 14.46 -2.33 -3.95
CA GLY A 87 14.71 -1.10 -3.22
C GLY A 87 14.02 -1.08 -1.84
N GLY A 88 13.96 0.10 -1.22
CA GLY A 88 13.25 0.31 0.04
C GLY A 88 14.01 -0.09 1.32
N ASP A 89 15.33 -0.27 1.24
CA ASP A 89 16.20 -0.45 2.41
C ASP A 89 16.86 0.89 2.78
N PRO A 90 16.61 1.44 3.99
CA PRO A 90 17.23 2.69 4.45
C PRO A 90 18.75 2.63 4.62
N THR A 91 19.32 1.43 4.75
CA THR A 91 20.77 1.21 4.84
C THR A 91 21.41 0.94 3.48
N GLY A 92 20.60 0.59 2.47
CA GLY A 92 21.07 0.20 1.14
C GLY A 92 21.89 -1.10 1.10
N THR A 93 21.78 -1.97 2.13
CA THR A 93 22.57 -3.21 2.26
C THR A 93 21.80 -4.47 1.91
N GLY A 94 20.48 -4.38 1.77
CA GLY A 94 19.54 -5.49 1.72
C GLY A 94 19.08 -6.00 3.09
N MET A 95 19.63 -5.47 4.21
CA MET A 95 19.37 -5.96 5.57
C MET A 95 18.56 -5.00 6.44
N GLY A 96 18.34 -3.76 6.00
CA GLY A 96 17.56 -2.79 6.77
C GLY A 96 16.05 -2.87 6.51
N GLY A 97 15.31 -2.03 7.23
CA GLY A 97 13.86 -1.98 7.15
C GLY A 97 13.30 -0.84 8.03
N PRO A 98 11.98 -0.77 8.22
CA PRO A 98 11.33 0.32 8.94
C PRO A 98 11.32 0.11 10.48
N GLY A 99 12.04 -0.90 10.98
CA GLY A 99 12.08 -1.27 12.40
C GLY A 99 10.94 -2.20 12.84
N TYR A 100 10.11 -2.68 11.91
CA TYR A 100 9.02 -3.63 12.18
C TYR A 100 8.73 -4.50 10.95
N HIS A 101 7.89 -5.52 11.14
CA HIS A 101 7.42 -6.41 10.09
C HIS A 101 5.90 -6.38 9.95
N ILE A 102 5.42 -6.71 8.75
CA ILE A 102 4.01 -6.93 8.44
C ILE A 102 3.77 -8.39 8.04
N LYS A 103 2.53 -8.86 8.19
CA LYS A 103 2.11 -10.18 7.73
C LYS A 103 2.05 -10.22 6.21
N ASP A 104 2.34 -11.38 5.63
CA ASP A 104 2.15 -11.57 4.19
C ASP A 104 0.65 -11.54 3.84
N GLU A 105 0.33 -10.95 2.70
CA GLU A 105 -1.03 -10.77 2.23
C GLU A 105 -1.14 -11.25 0.78
N PHE A 106 -1.68 -12.46 0.60
CA PHE A 106 -1.82 -13.09 -0.70
C PHE A 106 -3.27 -13.06 -1.18
N HIS A 107 -3.48 -12.64 -2.42
CA HIS A 107 -4.79 -12.64 -3.07
C HIS A 107 -4.78 -13.60 -4.27
N LYS A 108 -5.91 -14.27 -4.52
CA LYS A 108 -6.02 -15.27 -5.62
C LYS A 108 -5.82 -14.68 -7.02
N ASP A 109 -6.14 -13.39 -7.18
CA ASP A 109 -6.08 -12.66 -8.45
C ASP A 109 -4.79 -11.84 -8.61
N LEU A 110 -3.87 -11.91 -7.64
CA LEU A 110 -2.58 -11.22 -7.70
C LEU A 110 -1.47 -12.27 -7.89
N ARG A 111 -0.74 -12.15 -9.00
CA ARG A 111 0.25 -13.12 -9.47
C ARG A 111 1.45 -12.40 -10.08
N HIS A 112 2.59 -13.09 -10.10
CA HIS A 112 3.80 -12.63 -10.78
C HIS A 112 3.82 -13.11 -12.24
N ASP A 113 2.80 -12.75 -13.00
CA ASP A 113 2.54 -13.25 -14.36
C ASP A 113 3.11 -12.34 -15.49
N SER A 114 3.63 -11.17 -15.13
CA SER A 114 4.25 -10.23 -16.07
C SER A 114 5.39 -9.45 -15.43
N GLU A 115 6.08 -8.64 -16.24
CA GLU A 115 6.89 -7.52 -15.73
C GLU A 115 6.00 -6.47 -15.05
N GLY A 116 6.64 -5.56 -14.31
CA GLY A 116 6.02 -4.41 -13.67
C GLY A 116 5.21 -4.74 -12.42
N ILE A 117 5.30 -5.94 -11.87
CA ILE A 117 4.59 -6.32 -10.65
C ILE A 117 5.38 -5.82 -9.44
N LEU A 118 4.74 -4.96 -8.63
CA LEU A 118 5.30 -4.46 -7.36
C LEU A 118 4.94 -5.43 -6.23
N SER A 119 5.97 -5.91 -5.54
CA SER A 119 5.84 -6.95 -4.51
C SER A 119 6.73 -6.68 -3.30
N MET A 120 6.31 -7.14 -2.13
CA MET A 120 7.05 -6.98 -0.88
C MET A 120 8.22 -7.96 -0.82
N ALA A 121 9.44 -7.45 -0.61
CA ALA A 121 10.59 -8.29 -0.31
C ALA A 121 10.51 -8.77 1.15
N ASN A 122 10.97 -9.99 1.41
CA ASN A 122 10.97 -10.59 2.75
C ASN A 122 12.14 -11.58 2.89
N ALA A 123 12.45 -11.97 4.13
CA ALA A 123 13.43 -12.99 4.49
C ALA A 123 12.76 -14.31 4.94
N GLY A 124 11.54 -14.56 4.44
CA GLY A 124 10.66 -15.64 4.88
C GLY A 124 9.28 -15.14 5.31
N PRO A 125 8.37 -16.05 5.69
CA PRO A 125 6.98 -15.69 5.94
C PRO A 125 6.81 -14.61 7.02
N ASN A 126 6.00 -13.59 6.72
CA ASN A 126 5.64 -12.48 7.61
C ASN A 126 6.84 -11.62 8.07
N THR A 127 7.85 -11.47 7.22
CA THR A 127 9.03 -10.63 7.51
C THR A 127 9.16 -9.43 6.57
N GLY A 128 8.14 -9.17 5.73
CA GLY A 128 8.07 -7.95 4.93
C GLY A 128 8.05 -6.71 5.81
N GLY A 129 8.52 -5.58 5.28
CA GLY A 129 8.64 -4.33 6.03
C GLY A 129 8.55 -3.13 5.10
N SER A 130 9.70 -2.61 4.68
CA SER A 130 9.78 -1.48 3.74
C SER A 130 10.36 -1.86 2.38
N GLN A 131 11.13 -2.94 2.31
CA GLN A 131 11.78 -3.35 1.07
C GLN A 131 10.77 -3.93 0.08
N PHE A 132 10.88 -3.53 -1.17
CA PHE A 132 10.02 -3.99 -2.25
C PHE A 132 10.87 -4.33 -3.47
N PHE A 133 10.27 -5.04 -4.41
CA PHE A 133 10.84 -5.22 -5.75
C PHE A 133 9.79 -5.03 -6.84
N ILE A 134 10.26 -4.69 -8.04
CA ILE A 134 9.44 -4.65 -9.25
C ILE A 134 9.98 -5.66 -10.24
N THR A 135 9.13 -6.53 -10.78
CA THR A 135 9.55 -7.58 -11.72
C THR A 135 9.94 -7.01 -13.09
N LEU A 136 10.94 -7.62 -13.73
CA LEU A 136 11.33 -7.35 -15.12
C LEU A 136 10.85 -8.44 -16.09
N ALA A 137 10.29 -9.54 -15.58
CA ALA A 137 9.69 -10.63 -16.33
C ALA A 137 8.64 -11.34 -15.47
N ALA A 138 7.93 -12.33 -16.04
CA ALA A 138 7.07 -13.20 -15.25
C ALA A 138 7.91 -14.07 -14.30
N THR A 139 7.52 -14.15 -13.02
CA THR A 139 8.25 -14.87 -11.97
C THR A 139 7.30 -15.72 -11.12
N PRO A 140 6.57 -16.69 -11.70
CA PRO A 140 5.50 -17.42 -11.01
C PRO A 140 5.96 -18.23 -9.79
N TRP A 141 7.26 -18.54 -9.69
CA TRP A 141 7.83 -19.20 -8.51
C TRP A 141 7.84 -18.32 -7.25
N LEU A 142 7.52 -17.02 -7.35
CA LEU A 142 7.36 -16.11 -6.22
C LEU A 142 5.91 -16.05 -5.70
N ASP A 143 4.95 -16.65 -6.40
CA ASP A 143 3.55 -16.68 -5.97
C ASP A 143 3.39 -17.42 -4.64
N GLY A 144 2.70 -16.79 -3.69
CA GLY A 144 2.54 -17.33 -2.33
C GLY A 144 3.79 -17.20 -1.44
N HIS A 145 4.84 -16.55 -1.94
CA HIS A 145 6.06 -16.24 -1.19
C HIS A 145 6.26 -14.74 -0.98
N HIS A 146 5.84 -13.91 -1.95
CA HIS A 146 5.93 -12.46 -1.88
C HIS A 146 4.56 -11.82 -2.13
N ALA A 147 4.15 -10.90 -1.25
CA ALA A 147 2.88 -10.22 -1.37
C ALA A 147 2.94 -9.23 -2.56
N VAL A 148 2.14 -9.48 -3.59
CA VAL A 148 1.92 -8.54 -4.70
C VAL A 148 0.98 -7.45 -4.19
N PHE A 149 1.36 -6.19 -4.35
CA PHE A 149 0.56 -5.06 -3.87
C PHE A 149 0.50 -3.88 -4.84
N GLY A 150 1.04 -4.03 -6.05
CA GLY A 150 0.82 -3.05 -7.12
C GLY A 150 1.31 -3.50 -8.49
N LYS A 151 1.07 -2.65 -9.49
CA LYS A 151 1.56 -2.85 -10.85
C LYS A 151 1.91 -1.53 -11.52
N VAL A 152 3.04 -1.49 -12.22
CA VAL A 152 3.43 -0.33 -13.04
C VAL A 152 2.38 -0.12 -14.13
N VAL A 153 1.83 1.08 -14.19
CA VAL A 153 0.80 1.49 -15.16
C VAL A 153 1.33 2.50 -16.18
N LYS A 154 2.49 3.13 -15.91
CA LYS A 154 3.16 4.07 -16.80
C LYS A 154 4.66 4.14 -16.49
N GLY A 155 5.50 4.38 -17.50
CA GLY A 155 6.95 4.49 -17.30
C GLY A 155 7.65 3.13 -17.18
N MET A 156 7.08 2.07 -17.78
CA MET A 156 7.67 0.74 -17.70
C MET A 156 9.03 0.67 -18.43
N GLU A 157 9.26 1.52 -19.42
CA GLU A 157 10.55 1.76 -20.06
C GLU A 157 11.61 2.26 -19.08
N VAL A 158 11.26 3.10 -18.10
CA VAL A 158 12.18 3.56 -17.05
C VAL A 158 12.55 2.41 -16.14
N VAL A 159 11.57 1.59 -15.75
CA VAL A 159 11.82 0.40 -14.91
C VAL A 159 12.75 -0.59 -15.62
N ARG A 160 12.57 -0.79 -16.93
CA ARG A 160 13.50 -1.61 -17.74
C ARG A 160 14.88 -0.98 -17.85
N GLU A 161 14.98 0.33 -18.04
CA GLU A 161 16.28 1.03 -18.06
C GLU A 161 17.04 0.82 -16.75
N ILE A 162 16.35 0.95 -15.61
CA ILE A 162 16.91 0.64 -14.28
C ILE A 162 17.36 -0.83 -14.24
N GLY A 163 16.54 -1.76 -14.77
CA GLY A 163 16.85 -3.18 -14.82
C GLY A 163 18.12 -3.57 -15.61
N HIS A 164 18.57 -2.73 -16.55
CA HIS A 164 19.74 -2.97 -17.40
C HIS A 164 21.00 -2.20 -16.99
N VAL A 165 20.99 -1.50 -15.85
CA VAL A 165 22.20 -0.81 -15.37
C VAL A 165 23.31 -1.81 -15.05
N GLN A 166 24.56 -1.38 -15.20
CA GLN A 166 25.70 -2.21 -14.83
C GLN A 166 25.69 -2.50 -13.32
N THR A 167 25.79 -3.78 -12.97
CA THR A 167 25.88 -4.24 -11.58
C THR A 167 27.26 -4.83 -11.27
N GLY A 168 27.64 -4.73 -10.00
CA GLY A 168 28.86 -5.27 -9.43
C GLY A 168 28.57 -6.47 -8.53
N MET A 169 29.34 -6.60 -7.45
CA MET A 169 29.14 -7.67 -6.47
C MET A 169 27.74 -7.62 -5.85
N GLN A 170 27.16 -8.79 -5.60
CA GLN A 170 25.83 -8.95 -4.98
C GLN A 170 24.70 -8.26 -5.77
N ASP A 171 24.87 -8.14 -7.09
CA ASP A 171 23.92 -7.51 -8.00
C ASP A 171 23.65 -6.02 -7.68
N ARG A 172 24.55 -5.37 -6.94
CA ARG A 172 24.43 -3.94 -6.61
C ARG A 172 24.81 -3.09 -7.83
N PRO A 173 24.04 -2.06 -8.20
CA PRO A 173 24.43 -1.11 -9.25
C PRO A 173 25.80 -0.48 -9.00
N VAL A 174 26.61 -0.34 -10.05
CA VAL A 174 27.93 0.34 -9.97
C VAL A 174 27.76 1.84 -9.70
N HIS A 175 26.70 2.42 -10.25
CA HIS A 175 26.26 3.77 -9.95
C HIS A 175 24.87 3.71 -9.34
N ASP A 176 24.67 4.39 -8.22
CA ASP A 176 23.41 4.34 -7.49
C ASP A 176 22.24 4.81 -8.37
N VAL A 177 21.20 3.99 -8.40
CA VAL A 177 19.88 4.38 -8.90
C VAL A 177 19.07 4.83 -7.70
N VAL A 178 18.78 6.13 -7.65
CA VAL A 178 18.21 6.80 -6.48
C VAL A 178 16.74 7.09 -6.72
N ILE A 179 15.91 6.78 -5.73
CA ILE A 179 14.53 7.22 -5.60
C ILE A 179 14.59 8.63 -5.02
N SER A 180 14.44 9.65 -5.86
CA SER A 180 14.44 11.05 -5.42
C SER A 180 13.26 11.32 -4.50
N SER A 181 12.07 10.84 -4.87
CA SER A 181 10.89 10.85 -4.01
C SER A 181 9.83 9.86 -4.52
N ILE A 182 8.86 9.52 -3.66
CA ILE A 182 7.63 8.84 -4.07
C ILE A 182 6.43 9.69 -3.63
N LYS A 183 5.46 9.90 -4.52
CA LYS A 183 4.24 10.66 -4.22
C LYS A 183 3.00 9.81 -4.44
N ILE A 184 2.05 9.89 -3.51
CA ILE A 184 0.75 9.23 -3.64
C ILE A 184 -0.27 10.21 -4.21
N LYS A 185 -0.97 9.81 -5.27
CA LYS A 185 -2.11 10.56 -5.84
C LYS A 185 -3.32 9.64 -6.03
N ALA A 186 -4.51 10.22 -6.11
CA ALA A 186 -5.69 9.48 -6.52
C ALA A 186 -5.54 8.96 -7.96
N ALA A 187 -6.15 7.82 -8.28
CA ALA A 187 -6.35 7.43 -9.67
C ALA A 187 -7.31 8.44 -10.32
N GLU A 188 -6.93 8.94 -11.51
CA GLU A 188 -7.75 9.83 -12.34
C GLU A 188 -8.77 9.05 -13.16
#